data_AF-A0AAW2PLT1-F1
#
_entry.id   AF-A0AAW2PLT1-F1
#
_cell.length_a   1.000
_cell.length_b   1.000
_cell.length_c   1.000
_cell.angle_alpha   90.00
_cell.angle_beta   90.00
_cell.angle_gamma   90.00
#
_symmetry.space_group_name_H-M   'P 1'
#
loop_
_entity.id
_entity.type
_entity.pdbx_description
1 polymer ?
#
loop_
_entity_poly.entity_id
_entity_poly.type
_entity_poly.pdbx_seq_one_letter_code
_entity_poly.pdbx_strand_id
1 'polypeptide(L)'
;METNKFNGTNYNDWLRNLRIVLDFDNQGYVLDKPLPAALLEGYSPEERVTFDKWLEDNRKVRSIILASMTNEIQKQYDRLEDVPSIMLRISRTFGLNNDTYLDVILQSLPPSYDPFIVNYNMNGLEKSIHELINMLVQYEETTYKFEPTVLVGEASTSKAKGKGARRWKWKKGKGTAVTATASTGGAPPAP
;
A
#
# COMPACT_ATOMS: atom_id res chain seq x y z
N MET A 1 -15.10 23.10 -13.98
CA MET A 1 -15.29 23.02 -12.51
C MET A 1 -15.09 21.59 -11.97
N GLU A 2 -14.34 20.71 -12.63
CA GLU A 2 -14.18 19.30 -12.20
C GLU A 2 -12.86 19.00 -11.48
N THR A 3 -11.92 19.95 -11.45
CA THR A 3 -10.54 19.72 -10.97
C THR A 3 -10.43 19.33 -9.50
N ASN A 4 -11.50 19.54 -8.71
CA ASN A 4 -11.52 19.25 -7.27
C ASN A 4 -12.42 18.06 -6.91
N LYS A 5 -13.00 17.37 -7.91
CA LYS A 5 -13.83 16.18 -7.64
C LYS A 5 -12.95 14.98 -7.29
N PHE A 6 -13.46 14.12 -6.41
CA PHE A 6 -12.83 12.83 -6.13
C PHE A 6 -12.91 11.92 -7.35
N ASN A 7 -11.75 11.50 -7.85
CA ASN A 7 -11.60 10.69 -9.06
C ASN A 7 -10.89 9.36 -8.80
N GLY A 8 -10.65 9.01 -7.53
CA GLY A 8 -10.00 7.77 -7.11
C GLY A 8 -8.48 7.88 -6.96
N THR A 9 -7.81 8.83 -7.64
CA THR A 9 -6.35 9.01 -7.52
C THR A 9 -5.96 10.11 -6.53
N ASN A 10 -6.91 10.98 -6.15
CA ASN A 10 -6.69 12.16 -5.33
C ASN A 10 -7.29 12.05 -3.91
N TYR A 11 -7.38 10.84 -3.34
CA TYR A 11 -8.06 10.61 -2.05
C TYR A 11 -7.60 11.54 -0.93
N ASN A 12 -6.29 11.70 -0.73
CA ASN A 12 -5.76 12.52 0.36
C ASN A 12 -6.11 14.01 0.20
N ASP A 13 -5.98 14.53 -1.02
CA ASP A 13 -6.31 15.92 -1.33
C ASP A 13 -7.82 16.17 -1.23
N TRP A 14 -8.62 15.23 -1.74
CA TRP A 14 -10.07 15.27 -1.64
C TRP A 14 -10.53 15.23 -0.18
N LEU A 15 -9.99 14.31 0.63
CA LEU A 15 -10.33 14.20 2.05
C LEU A 15 -9.98 15.48 2.82
N ARG A 16 -8.82 16.08 2.51
CA ARG A 16 -8.41 17.37 3.09
C ARG A 16 -9.40 18.48 2.72
N ASN A 17 -9.78 18.59 1.46
CA ASN A 17 -10.75 19.58 0.99
C ASN A 17 -12.14 19.35 1.61
N LEU A 18 -12.57 18.10 1.71
CA LEU A 18 -13.84 17.72 2.34
C LEU A 18 -13.86 18.17 3.80
N ARG A 19 -12.80 17.87 4.58
CA ARG A 19 -12.70 18.31 5.98
C ARG A 19 -12.80 19.82 6.12
N ILE A 20 -12.13 20.59 5.25
CA ILE A 20 -12.23 22.06 5.25
C ILE A 20 -13.68 22.52 5.04
N VAL A 21 -14.41 21.91 4.10
CA VAL A 21 -15.82 22.24 3.84
C VAL A 21 -16.70 21.89 5.04
N LEU A 22 -16.47 20.74 5.69
CA LEU A 22 -17.29 20.29 6.82
C LEU A 22 -17.00 21.04 8.11
N ASP A 23 -15.77 21.51 8.30
CA ASP A 23 -15.37 22.32 9.46
C ASP A 23 -16.07 23.67 9.47
N PHE A 24 -16.43 24.21 8.30
CA PHE A 24 -17.20 25.45 8.18
C PHE A 24 -18.56 25.38 8.90
N ASP A 25 -19.23 24.23 8.83
CA ASP A 25 -20.54 23.98 9.46
C ASP A 25 -20.44 23.16 10.76
N ASN A 26 -19.22 22.94 11.30
CA ASN A 26 -18.96 22.10 12.48
C ASN A 26 -19.44 20.63 12.33
N GLN A 27 -19.40 20.07 11.12
CA GLN A 27 -19.90 18.73 10.80
C GLN A 27 -18.79 17.68 10.61
N GLY A 28 -17.52 18.05 10.73
CA GLY A 28 -16.38 17.14 10.54
C GLY A 28 -16.45 15.87 11.40
N TYR A 29 -17.08 15.97 12.58
CA TYR A 29 -17.26 14.84 13.50
C TYR A 29 -18.04 13.65 12.92
N VAL A 30 -18.86 13.88 11.89
CA VAL A 30 -19.65 12.83 11.22
C VAL A 30 -18.75 11.85 10.45
N LEU A 31 -17.56 12.28 10.03
CA LEU A 31 -16.60 11.42 9.34
C LEU A 31 -15.96 10.38 10.26
N ASP A 32 -15.70 10.76 11.51
CA ASP A 32 -14.86 9.98 12.42
C ASP A 32 -15.68 9.22 13.47
N LYS A 33 -16.86 9.72 13.86
CA LYS A 33 -17.67 9.09 14.89
C LYS A 33 -18.53 7.97 14.31
N PRO A 34 -18.54 6.78 14.94
CA PRO A 34 -19.47 5.72 14.54
C PRO A 34 -20.91 6.21 14.73
N LEU A 35 -21.83 5.62 13.96
CA LEU A 35 -23.27 5.76 14.18
C LEU A 35 -23.52 5.61 15.69
N PRO A 36 -24.14 6.59 16.36
CA PRO A 36 -24.54 6.42 17.75
C PRO A 36 -25.41 5.17 17.80
N ALA A 37 -24.89 4.08 18.35
CA ALA A 37 -25.66 2.86 18.49
C ALA A 37 -26.92 3.25 19.25
N ALA A 38 -28.08 2.94 18.68
CA ALA A 38 -29.35 3.13 19.37
C ALA A 38 -29.18 2.44 20.74
N LEU A 39 -29.01 3.23 21.79
CA LEU A 39 -28.92 2.72 23.14
C LEU A 39 -30.35 2.30 23.48
N LEU A 40 -30.58 1.03 23.20
CA LEU A 40 -31.81 0.30 23.47
C LEU A 40 -32.25 0.62 24.89
N GLU A 41 -33.39 1.31 24.97
CA GLU A 41 -34.15 1.69 26.16
C GLU A 41 -33.51 2.77 27.07
N GLY A 42 -34.08 3.97 27.05
CA GLY A 42 -33.89 4.97 28.13
C GLY A 42 -33.45 6.37 27.75
N TYR A 43 -33.57 6.82 26.49
CA TYR A 43 -33.13 8.17 26.09
C TYR A 43 -33.72 9.30 26.96
N SER A 44 -32.84 10.12 27.54
CA SER A 44 -33.17 11.45 28.05
C SER A 44 -33.60 12.37 26.90
N PRO A 45 -34.46 13.38 27.11
CA PRO A 45 -34.82 14.36 26.07
C PRO A 45 -33.61 14.98 25.35
N GLU A 46 -32.53 15.26 26.08
CA GLU A 46 -31.29 15.86 25.57
C GLU A 46 -30.52 14.93 24.62
N GLU A 47 -30.56 13.62 24.89
CA GLU A 47 -29.89 12.60 24.07
C GLU A 47 -30.63 12.41 22.74
N ARG A 48 -31.96 12.53 22.74
CA ARG A 48 -32.77 12.50 21.49
C ARG A 48 -32.44 13.68 20.59
N VAL A 49 -32.38 14.89 21.15
CA VAL A 49 -32.01 16.10 20.41
C VAL A 49 -30.62 15.95 19.77
N THR A 50 -29.67 15.35 20.50
CA THR A 50 -28.31 15.10 19.99
C THR A 50 -28.32 14.08 18.85
N PHE A 51 -29.13 13.01 18.98
CA PHE A 51 -29.26 11.98 17.94
C PHE A 51 -29.96 12.51 16.68
N ASP A 52 -31.04 13.27 16.82
CA ASP A 52 -31.76 13.88 15.69
C ASP A 52 -30.84 14.86 14.93
N LYS A 53 -30.06 15.65 15.67
CA LYS A 53 -29.04 16.51 15.07
C LYS A 53 -27.99 15.71 14.30
N TRP A 54 -27.51 14.59 14.87
CA TRP A 54 -26.55 13.72 14.20
C TRP A 54 -27.12 13.16 12.89
N LEU A 55 -28.38 12.73 12.86
CA LEU A 55 -29.04 12.21 11.65
C LEU A 55 -29.13 13.27 10.54
N GLU A 56 -29.47 14.51 10.91
CA GLU A 56 -29.54 15.63 9.98
C GLU A 56 -28.15 15.97 9.42
N ASP A 57 -27.14 16.05 10.28
CA ASP A 57 -25.76 16.30 9.85
C ASP A 57 -25.26 15.14 8.96
N ASN A 58 -25.54 13.88 9.30
CA ASN A 58 -25.21 12.72 8.44
C ASN A 58 -25.82 12.86 7.04
N ARG A 59 -27.09 13.27 6.93
CA ARG A 59 -27.76 13.46 5.63
C ARG A 59 -27.10 14.57 4.80
N LYS A 60 -26.75 15.68 5.43
CA LYS A 60 -26.05 16.81 4.79
C LYS A 60 -24.67 16.39 4.32
N VAL A 61 -23.86 15.81 5.21
CA VAL A 61 -22.49 15.36 4.90
C VAL A 61 -22.49 14.31 3.79
N ARG A 62 -23.42 13.35 3.83
CA ARG A 62 -23.60 12.37 2.74
C ARG A 62 -23.82 13.05 1.39
N SER A 63 -24.69 14.06 1.35
CA SER A 63 -24.98 14.80 0.11
C SER A 63 -23.75 15.54 -0.40
N ILE A 64 -22.97 16.16 0.49
CA ILE A 64 -21.70 16.83 0.16
C ILE A 64 -20.69 15.82 -0.41
N ILE A 65 -20.51 14.67 0.26
CA ILE A 65 -19.60 13.61 -0.17
C ILE A 65 -19.97 13.17 -1.59
N LEU A 66 -21.23 12.79 -1.83
CA LEU A 66 -21.68 12.29 -3.13
C LEU A 66 -21.54 13.36 -4.23
N ALA A 67 -21.86 14.62 -3.94
CA ALA A 67 -21.73 15.72 -4.90
C ALA A 67 -20.27 16.04 -5.25
N SER A 68 -19.35 15.79 -4.31
CA SER A 68 -17.91 16.02 -4.48
C SER A 68 -17.18 14.95 -5.30
N MET A 69 -17.89 13.91 -5.76
CA MET A 69 -17.34 12.80 -6.55
C MET A 69 -17.59 12.96 -8.04
N THR A 70 -16.81 12.25 -8.86
CA THR A 70 -17.18 12.01 -10.26
C THR A 70 -18.40 11.08 -10.34
N ASN A 71 -19.13 11.13 -11.46
CA ASN A 71 -20.36 10.35 -11.62
C ASN A 71 -20.10 8.83 -11.53
N GLU A 72 -18.94 8.37 -11.99
CA GLU A 72 -18.53 6.97 -12.00
C GLU A 72 -18.35 6.44 -10.57
N ILE A 73 -17.78 7.26 -9.68
CA ILE A 73 -17.55 6.90 -8.28
C ILE A 73 -18.84 7.10 -7.47
N GLN A 74 -19.55 8.20 -7.69
CA GLN A 74 -20.80 8.52 -6.99
C GLN A 74 -21.83 7.38 -7.06
N LYS A 75 -22.03 6.77 -8.26
CA LYS A 75 -22.95 5.64 -8.47
C LYS A 75 -22.63 4.39 -7.66
N GLN A 76 -21.40 4.26 -7.16
CA GLN A 76 -20.99 3.10 -6.34
C GLN A 76 -21.42 3.26 -4.87
N TYR A 77 -21.65 4.50 -4.43
CA TYR A 77 -21.90 4.83 -3.03
C TYR A 77 -23.28 5.48 -2.80
N ASP A 78 -24.03 5.81 -3.85
CA ASP A 78 -25.34 6.50 -3.77
C ASP A 78 -26.40 5.74 -2.97
N ARG A 79 -26.32 4.41 -2.89
CA ARG A 79 -27.25 3.56 -2.11
C ARG A 79 -26.89 3.44 -0.63
N LEU A 80 -25.71 3.89 -0.20
CA LEU A 80 -25.31 3.83 1.20
C LEU A 80 -25.89 5.03 1.95
N GLU A 81 -26.51 4.82 3.11
CA GLU A 81 -27.22 5.88 3.84
C GLU A 81 -26.36 6.55 4.91
N ASP A 82 -25.37 5.84 5.45
CA ASP A 82 -24.51 6.34 6.52
C ASP A 82 -23.13 6.74 5.99
N VAL A 83 -22.67 7.91 6.44
CA VAL A 83 -21.36 8.47 6.09
C VAL A 83 -20.20 7.57 6.55
N PRO A 84 -20.21 6.99 7.77
CA PRO A 84 -19.12 6.12 8.20
C PRO A 84 -18.87 4.92 7.26
N SER A 85 -19.91 4.26 6.75
CA SER A 85 -19.77 3.14 5.81
C SER A 85 -19.24 3.59 4.46
N ILE A 86 -19.68 4.75 3.97
CA ILE A 86 -19.14 5.34 2.74
C ILE A 86 -17.65 5.61 2.92
N MET A 87 -17.28 6.31 3.98
CA MET A 87 -15.89 6.65 4.30
C MET A 87 -15.00 5.42 4.48
N LEU A 88 -15.49 4.38 5.15
CA LEU A 88 -14.76 3.12 5.33
C LEU A 88 -14.49 2.41 4.00
N ARG A 89 -15.46 2.39 3.08
CA ARG A 89 -15.26 1.74 1.78
C ARG A 89 -14.31 2.54 0.89
N ILE A 90 -14.43 3.87 0.88
CA ILE A 90 -13.53 4.72 0.11
C ILE A 90 -12.10 4.60 0.65
N SER A 91 -11.91 4.69 1.96
CA SER A 91 -10.57 4.61 2.58
C SER A 91 -9.89 3.27 2.33
N ARG A 92 -10.65 2.16 2.40
CA ARG A 92 -10.13 0.83 2.05
C ARG A 92 -9.73 0.68 0.59
N THR A 93 -10.43 1.39 -0.31
CA THR A 93 -10.23 1.24 -1.76
C THR A 93 -9.18 2.21 -2.30
N PHE A 94 -9.12 3.43 -1.76
CA PHE A 94 -8.34 4.53 -2.32
C PHE A 94 -7.42 5.23 -1.29
N GLY A 95 -7.59 4.95 -0.01
CA GLY A 95 -6.86 5.60 1.07
C GLY A 95 -5.57 4.89 1.51
N LEU A 96 -5.33 3.70 0.99
CA LEU A 96 -4.09 2.97 1.22
C LEU A 96 -3.04 3.42 0.20
N ASN A 97 -1.97 4.04 0.69
CA ASN A 97 -0.76 4.29 -0.09
C ASN A 97 0.01 2.97 -0.33
N ASN A 98 0.87 2.97 -1.36
CA ASN A 98 1.65 1.79 -1.75
C ASN A 98 2.37 1.14 -0.57
N ASP A 99 2.99 1.93 0.31
CA ASP A 99 3.72 1.42 1.48
C ASP A 99 2.82 0.64 2.45
N THR A 100 1.63 1.17 2.75
CA THR A 100 0.68 0.48 3.63
C THR A 100 0.10 -0.77 2.96
N TYR A 101 -0.15 -0.73 1.65
CA TYR A 101 -0.54 -1.93 0.91
C TYR A 101 0.53 -3.02 0.97
N LEU A 102 1.79 -2.66 0.78
CA LEU A 102 2.91 -3.60 0.88
C LEU A 102 3.03 -4.21 2.28
N ASP A 103 2.94 -3.38 3.33
CA ASP A 103 3.01 -3.85 4.71
C ASP A 103 1.86 -4.82 5.05
N VAL A 104 0.64 -4.51 4.63
CA VAL A 104 -0.53 -5.41 4.83
C VAL A 104 -0.33 -6.74 4.11
N ILE A 105 0.16 -6.71 2.87
CA ILE A 105 0.44 -7.95 2.11
C ILE A 105 1.53 -8.76 2.81
N LEU A 106 2.66 -8.14 3.18
CA LEU A 106 3.77 -8.81 3.85
C LEU A 106 3.35 -9.43 5.20
N GLN A 107 2.52 -8.74 5.97
CA GLN A 107 1.97 -9.26 7.24
C GLN A 107 0.94 -10.38 7.05
N SER A 108 0.29 -10.45 5.89
CA SER A 108 -0.70 -11.49 5.58
C SER A 108 -0.09 -12.81 5.10
N LEU A 109 1.20 -12.82 4.76
CA LEU A 109 1.89 -14.02 4.29
C LEU A 109 2.03 -15.05 5.42
N PRO A 110 1.93 -16.36 5.12
CA PRO A 110 2.19 -17.40 6.10
C PRO A 110 3.62 -17.33 6.66
N PRO A 111 3.88 -17.84 7.89
CA PRO A 111 5.23 -17.85 8.48
C PRO A 111 6.31 -18.53 7.63
N SER A 112 5.93 -19.42 6.70
CA SER A 112 6.86 -20.03 5.74
C SER A 112 7.55 -19.01 4.82
N TYR A 113 6.99 -17.80 4.69
CA TYR A 113 7.53 -16.69 3.90
C TYR A 113 8.43 -15.75 4.72
N ASP A 114 8.72 -16.03 6.01
CA ASP A 114 9.64 -15.21 6.81
C ASP A 114 11.00 -14.95 6.13
N PRO A 115 11.65 -15.95 5.49
CA PRO A 115 12.92 -15.71 4.77
C PRO A 115 12.75 -14.72 3.60
N PHE A 116 11.62 -14.79 2.92
CA PHE A 116 11.27 -13.84 1.86
C PHE A 116 11.07 -12.43 2.41
N ILE A 117 10.29 -12.28 3.48
CA ILE A 117 9.99 -10.97 4.09
C ILE A 117 11.27 -10.29 4.57
N VAL A 118 12.16 -11.03 5.24
CA VAL A 118 13.46 -10.50 5.67
C VAL A 118 14.29 -10.06 4.47
N ASN A 119 14.37 -10.87 3.42
CA ASN A 119 15.11 -10.53 2.21
C ASN A 119 14.51 -9.31 1.47
N TYR A 120 13.18 -9.25 1.34
CA TYR A 120 12.45 -8.14 0.73
C TYR A 120 12.73 -6.82 1.46
N ASN A 121 12.67 -6.82 2.79
CA ASN A 121 12.92 -5.64 3.61
C ASN A 121 14.38 -5.16 3.56
N MET A 122 15.32 -6.07 3.29
CA MET A 122 16.76 -5.76 3.23
C MET A 122 17.22 -5.34 1.83
N ASN A 123 16.54 -5.79 0.78
CA ASN A 123 16.81 -5.33 -0.58
C ASN A 123 16.24 -3.92 -0.72
N GLY A 124 17.12 -2.91 -0.81
CA GLY A 124 16.75 -1.50 -1.02
C GLY A 124 16.16 -1.21 -2.40
N LEU A 125 15.40 -2.15 -2.96
CA LEU A 125 14.64 -2.01 -4.20
C LEU A 125 13.51 -0.99 -3.99
N GLU A 126 13.06 -0.41 -5.10
CA GLU A 126 11.90 0.47 -5.06
C GLU A 126 10.69 -0.35 -4.63
N LYS A 127 10.15 -0.01 -3.46
CA LYS A 127 9.02 -0.72 -2.88
C LYS A 127 7.77 -0.47 -3.73
N SER A 128 7.43 -1.41 -4.60
CA SER A 128 6.22 -1.38 -5.41
C SER A 128 5.45 -2.69 -5.34
N ILE A 129 4.11 -2.61 -5.43
CA ILE A 129 3.23 -3.79 -5.39
C ILE A 129 3.56 -4.75 -6.52
N HIS A 130 3.87 -4.24 -7.72
CA HIS A 130 4.23 -5.08 -8.87
C HIS A 130 5.53 -5.85 -8.65
N GLU A 131 6.54 -5.21 -8.05
CA GLU A 131 7.82 -5.87 -7.75
C GLU A 131 7.67 -6.91 -6.62
N LEU A 132 6.87 -6.60 -5.59
CA LEU A 132 6.51 -7.57 -4.57
C LEU A 132 5.84 -8.82 -5.17
N ILE A 133 4.85 -8.64 -6.04
CA ILE A 133 4.15 -9.75 -6.71
C ILE A 133 5.14 -10.59 -7.54
N ASN A 134 5.98 -9.94 -8.36
CA ASN A 134 6.96 -10.66 -9.19
C ASN A 134 7.94 -11.47 -8.33
N MET A 135 8.41 -10.90 -7.22
CA MET A 135 9.32 -11.60 -6.32
C MET A 135 8.63 -12.72 -5.55
N LEU A 136 7.37 -12.57 -5.14
CA LEU A 136 6.58 -13.64 -4.51
C LEU A 136 6.39 -14.82 -5.46
N VAL A 137 6.02 -14.56 -6.72
CA VAL A 137 5.86 -15.61 -7.74
C VAL A 137 7.17 -16.38 -7.95
N GLN A 138 8.31 -15.68 -8.07
CA GLN A 138 9.61 -16.33 -8.20
C GLN A 138 9.99 -17.14 -6.94
N TYR A 139 9.67 -16.62 -5.77
CA TYR A 139 9.95 -17.30 -4.51
C TYR A 139 9.15 -18.61 -4.39
N GLU A 140 7.88 -18.62 -4.78
CA GLU A 140 7.06 -19.84 -4.86
C GLU A 140 7.65 -20.87 -5.83
N GLU A 141 8.07 -20.44 -7.03
CA GLU A 141 8.67 -21.33 -8.04
C GLU A 141 9.98 -21.98 -7.58
N THR A 142 10.76 -21.28 -6.75
CA THR A 142 12.04 -21.76 -6.23
C THR A 142 11.86 -22.63 -4.98
N THR A 143 10.81 -22.42 -4.19
CA THR A 143 10.52 -23.19 -2.97
C THR A 143 9.78 -24.51 -3.25
N TYR A 144 8.87 -24.58 -4.24
CA TYR A 144 8.15 -25.81 -4.61
C TYR A 144 8.96 -26.84 -5.40
N LYS A 145 10.17 -26.50 -5.86
CA LYS A 145 11.07 -27.45 -6.54
C LYS A 145 11.97 -28.25 -5.59
N PHE A 146 11.85 -28.05 -4.29
CA PHE A 146 12.66 -28.72 -3.26
C PHE A 146 11.81 -29.11 -2.04
N GLU A 147 10.80 -29.96 -2.21
CA GLU A 147 10.50 -30.88 -1.10
C GLU A 147 11.58 -31.98 -1.11
N PRO A 148 12.41 -32.12 -0.06
CA PRO A 148 13.21 -33.31 0.09
C PRO A 148 12.24 -34.42 0.49
N THR A 149 11.93 -35.33 -0.43
CA THR A 149 11.33 -36.62 -0.09
C THR A 149 12.23 -37.27 0.95
N VAL A 150 11.82 -37.25 2.22
CA VAL A 150 12.53 -37.92 3.31
C VAL A 150 12.36 -39.42 3.10
N LEU A 151 13.27 -40.03 2.35
CA LEU A 151 13.45 -41.47 2.38
C LEU A 151 14.15 -41.80 3.70
N VAL A 152 13.36 -42.27 4.67
CA VAL A 152 13.88 -43.01 5.82
C VAL A 152 14.50 -44.29 5.27
N GLY A 153 15.83 -44.31 5.20
CA GLY A 153 16.64 -45.48 4.88
C GLY A 153 17.68 -45.67 5.97
N GLU A 154 17.60 -46.79 6.66
CA GLU A 154 18.41 -47.16 7.81
C GLU A 154 19.91 -47.30 7.50
N ALA A 155 20.68 -47.33 8.60
CA ALA A 155 22.12 -47.20 8.73
C ALA A 155 23.00 -48.05 7.78
N SER A 156 24.18 -47.51 7.46
CA SER A 156 25.44 -48.29 7.46
C SER A 156 26.68 -47.40 7.47
N THR A 157 27.60 -47.75 8.36
CA THR A 157 28.92 -47.15 8.57
C THR A 157 29.92 -47.58 7.49
N SER A 158 30.70 -46.65 6.92
CA SER A 158 32.13 -46.87 6.61
C SER A 158 32.85 -45.59 6.17
N LYS A 159 34.03 -45.36 6.76
CA LYS A 159 35.01 -44.31 6.43
C LYS A 159 35.43 -44.32 4.95
N ALA A 160 35.55 -43.15 4.33
CA ALA A 160 36.65 -42.83 3.41
C ALA A 160 36.82 -41.31 3.20
N LYS A 161 38.07 -40.95 2.91
CA LYS A 161 38.71 -39.62 2.93
C LYS A 161 38.62 -38.95 1.56
N GLY A 162 38.30 -37.66 1.48
CA GLY A 162 38.34 -36.92 0.21
C GLY A 162 38.24 -35.39 0.38
N LYS A 163 39.37 -34.71 0.28
CA LYS A 163 39.48 -33.24 0.23
C LYS A 163 38.88 -32.70 -1.08
N GLY A 164 38.22 -31.55 -1.05
CA GLY A 164 37.80 -30.88 -2.27
C GLY A 164 37.02 -29.58 -2.09
N ALA A 165 37.60 -28.59 -1.42
CA ALA A 165 37.07 -27.22 -1.45
C ALA A 165 37.10 -26.69 -2.89
N ARG A 166 35.93 -26.43 -3.49
CA ARG A 166 35.82 -25.64 -4.73
C ARG A 166 35.11 -24.31 -4.45
N ARG A 167 35.98 -23.37 -4.09
CA ARG A 167 35.85 -21.91 -4.10
C ARG A 167 35.18 -21.41 -5.39
N TRP A 168 34.02 -20.77 -5.25
CA TRP A 168 33.37 -20.03 -6.34
C TRP A 168 34.15 -18.74 -6.60
N LYS A 169 34.58 -18.52 -7.85
CA LYS A 169 35.46 -17.42 -8.25
C LYS A 169 34.65 -16.41 -9.05
N TRP A 170 34.29 -15.29 -8.41
CA TRP A 170 33.75 -14.10 -9.06
C TRP A 170 34.77 -13.59 -10.10
N LYS A 171 34.36 -13.45 -11.36
CA LYS A 171 35.15 -12.75 -12.39
C LYS A 171 34.75 -11.27 -12.37
N LYS A 172 35.65 -10.42 -11.85
CA LYS A 172 35.58 -8.95 -11.95
C LYS A 172 36.59 -8.57 -13.03
N GLY A 173 36.10 -8.19 -14.21
CA GLY A 173 36.93 -7.63 -15.29
C GLY A 173 36.84 -6.11 -15.23
N LYS A 174 37.97 -5.47 -14.88
CA LYS A 174 38.19 -4.03 -14.90
C LYS A 174 38.67 -3.59 -16.29
N GLY A 175 38.27 -2.36 -16.65
CA GLY A 175 38.94 -1.31 -17.43
C GLY A 175 40.07 -1.65 -18.41
N THR A 176 39.94 -1.09 -19.61
CA THR A 176 41.07 -0.73 -20.47
C THR A 176 41.31 0.77 -20.41
N ALA A 177 42.60 1.10 -20.34
CA ALA A 177 43.15 2.42 -20.07
C ALA A 177 43.33 3.26 -21.34
N VAL A 178 43.47 4.55 -21.05
CA VAL A 178 43.82 5.70 -21.89
C VAL A 178 45.11 5.49 -22.68
N THR A 179 45.14 5.95 -23.93
CA THR A 179 46.37 6.40 -24.61
C THR A 179 46.18 7.85 -25.03
N ALA A 180 47.22 8.66 -24.79
CA ALA A 180 47.28 10.09 -25.10
C ALA A 180 48.26 10.33 -26.25
N THR A 181 47.95 11.28 -27.14
CA THR A 181 48.95 12.07 -27.89
C THR A 181 48.39 13.45 -28.30
N ALA A 182 48.99 14.48 -27.70
CA ALA A 182 49.39 15.82 -28.16
C ALA A 182 48.48 16.77 -28.98
N SER A 183 48.14 17.88 -28.31
CA SER A 183 48.11 19.33 -28.65
C SER A 183 48.04 19.86 -30.09
N THR A 184 47.13 20.81 -30.31
CA THR A 184 47.29 22.27 -30.59
C THR A 184 45.90 22.77 -31.00
N GLY A 185 45.34 23.94 -30.67
CA GLY A 185 45.74 25.20 -30.07
C GLY A 185 44.71 26.22 -30.58
N GLY A 186 44.24 27.16 -29.75
CA GLY A 186 43.48 28.33 -30.20
C GLY A 186 42.07 28.47 -29.62
N ALA A 187 41.90 29.46 -28.75
CA ALA A 187 40.62 29.97 -28.24
C ALA A 187 40.18 31.23 -29.06
N PRO A 188 39.05 31.91 -28.75
CA PRO A 188 37.93 32.25 -29.65
C PRO A 188 37.95 33.78 -30.02
N PRO A 189 36.89 34.54 -30.44
CA PRO A 189 35.44 34.29 -30.47
C PRO A 189 34.63 34.85 -31.69
N ALA A 190 33.31 34.82 -31.51
CA ALA A 190 32.17 35.17 -32.36
C ALA A 190 32.20 36.53 -33.09
N PRO A 191 31.20 36.76 -33.96
CA PRO A 191 30.14 37.73 -33.61
C PRO A 191 28.74 37.11 -33.46
#